data_AF-A0A9X5KW75-F1
#
_entry.id   AF-A0A9X5KW75-F1
#
_cell.length_a   1.000
_cell.length_b   1.000
_cell.length_c   1.000
_cell.angle_alpha   90.00
_cell.angle_beta   90.00
_cell.angle_gamma   90.00
#
_symmetry.space_group_name_H-M   'P 1'
#
loop_
_entity.id
_entity.type
_entity.pdbx_description
1 polymer ?
#
loop_
_entity_poly.entity_id
_entity_poly.type
_entity_poly.pdbx_seq_one_letter_code
_entity_poly.pdbx_strand_id
1 'polypeptide(L)'
;MNNLADIALNYLWTLHFSSDDLGLDEDWVMKEIESMSHEMEHNFTDAERRALKESASRALMNWLREPDEHGYTPRKLLKPEQRVFLECIAAGEFSGPEL
;
A
#
# COMPACT_ATOMS: atom_id res chain seq x y z
N MET A 1 10.88 -13.43 -0.12
CA MET A 1 11.05 -11.97 -0.28
C MET A 1 10.70 -11.63 -1.72
N ASN A 2 9.54 -11.01 -1.94
CA ASN A 2 9.12 -10.60 -3.28
C ASN A 2 9.46 -9.10 -3.41
N ASN A 3 10.75 -8.81 -3.54
CA ASN A 3 11.27 -7.44 -3.47
C ASN A 3 10.55 -6.48 -4.41
N LEU A 4 10.11 -6.94 -5.59
CA LEU A 4 9.38 -6.10 -6.54
C LEU A 4 7.97 -5.73 -6.05
N ALA A 5 7.24 -6.67 -5.44
CA ALA A 5 5.93 -6.40 -4.86
C ALA A 5 6.03 -5.50 -3.61
N ASP A 6 7.12 -5.64 -2.84
CA ASP A 6 7.41 -4.76 -1.71
C ASP A 6 7.74 -3.33 -2.20
N ILE A 7 8.50 -3.19 -3.28
CA ILE A 7 8.80 -1.89 -3.92
C ILE A 7 7.52 -1.26 -4.51
N ALA A 8 6.70 -2.03 -5.22
CA ALA A 8 5.45 -1.53 -5.81
C ALA A 8 4.48 -1.05 -4.73
N LEU A 9 4.36 -1.79 -3.62
CA LEU A 9 3.53 -1.36 -2.49
C LEU A 9 4.06 -0.07 -1.86
N ASN A 10 5.37 0.04 -1.65
CA ASN A 10 5.98 1.27 -1.12
C ASN A 10 5.78 2.46 -2.07
N TYR A 11 5.84 2.23 -3.38
CA TYR A 11 5.60 3.27 -4.36
C TYR A 11 4.16 3.80 -4.30
N LEU A 12 3.16 2.90 -4.29
CA LEU A 12 1.76 3.29 -4.10
C LEU A 12 1.55 4.01 -2.76
N TRP A 13 2.15 3.51 -1.68
CA TRP A 13 2.10 4.16 -0.38
C TRP A 13 2.64 5.60 -0.44
N THR A 14 3.77 5.81 -1.12
CA THR A 14 4.34 7.15 -1.31
C THR A 14 3.39 8.05 -2.08
N LEU A 15 2.80 7.58 -3.16
CA LEU A 15 1.84 8.36 -3.95
C LEU A 15 0.60 8.76 -3.12
N HIS A 16 0.06 7.87 -2.29
CA HIS A 16 -1.14 8.16 -1.51
C HIS A 16 -0.90 8.98 -0.25
N PHE A 17 0.26 8.82 0.41
CA PHE A 17 0.44 9.31 1.78
C PHE A 17 1.71 10.12 2.02
N SER A 18 2.53 10.34 1.00
CA SER A 18 3.78 11.09 1.13
C SER A 18 4.03 12.03 -0.05
N SER A 19 3.13 12.09 -1.04
CA SER A 19 3.24 12.99 -2.20
C SER A 19 3.39 14.45 -1.79
N ASP A 20 2.55 14.88 -0.85
CA ASP A 20 2.47 16.27 -0.42
C ASP A 20 3.75 16.69 0.32
N ASP A 21 4.22 15.82 1.22
CA ASP A 21 5.47 16.02 1.96
C ASP A 21 6.70 16.05 1.04
N LEU A 22 6.63 15.36 -0.10
CA LEU A 22 7.68 15.33 -1.13
C LEU A 22 7.56 16.46 -2.16
N GLY A 23 6.50 17.25 -2.11
CA GLY A 23 6.24 18.33 -3.07
C GLY A 23 5.98 17.83 -4.49
N LEU A 24 5.36 16.65 -4.62
CA LEU A 24 4.94 16.12 -5.92
C LEU A 24 3.72 16.89 -6.44
N ASP A 25 3.63 17.01 -7.77
CA ASP A 25 2.48 17.63 -8.43
C ASP A 25 1.23 16.75 -8.28
N GLU A 26 0.14 17.34 -7.76
CA GLU A 26 -1.09 16.60 -7.40
C GLU A 26 -1.76 15.96 -8.63
N ASP A 27 -1.87 16.70 -9.74
CA ASP A 27 -2.45 16.21 -10.99
C ASP A 27 -1.65 15.02 -11.53
N TRP A 28 -0.31 15.11 -11.46
CA TRP A 28 0.56 14.01 -11.84
C TRP A 28 0.39 12.79 -10.91
N VAL A 29 0.34 12.98 -9.59
CA VAL A 29 0.15 11.90 -8.62
C VAL A 29 -1.17 11.16 -8.86
N MET A 30 -2.25 11.90 -9.05
CA MET A 30 -3.57 11.31 -9.34
C MET A 30 -3.55 10.47 -10.60
N LYS A 31 -2.97 11.01 -11.69
CA LYS A 31 -2.82 10.28 -12.95
C LYS A 31 -1.97 9.02 -12.79
N GLU A 32 -0.92 9.08 -11.98
CA GLU A 32 -0.03 7.95 -11.74
C GLU A 32 -0.74 6.85 -10.93
N ILE A 33 -1.51 7.21 -9.91
CA ILE A 33 -2.34 6.28 -9.13
C ILE A 33 -3.37 5.58 -10.04
N GLU A 34 -4.07 6.34 -10.89
CA GLU A 34 -5.05 5.80 -11.84
C GLU A 34 -4.39 4.83 -12.84
N SER A 35 -3.25 5.24 -13.41
CA SER A 35 -2.49 4.42 -14.35
C SER A 35 -2.03 3.11 -13.72
N MET A 36 -1.46 3.17 -12.51
CA MET A 36 -1.00 1.99 -11.78
C MET A 36 -2.16 1.06 -11.40
N SER A 37 -3.29 1.61 -10.96
CA SER A 37 -4.48 0.82 -10.63
C SER A 37 -4.99 0.07 -11.85
N HIS A 38 -5.04 0.74 -13.01
CA HIS A 38 -5.43 0.12 -14.28
C HIS A 38 -4.49 -1.03 -14.68
N GLU A 39 -3.18 -0.83 -14.59
CA GLU A 39 -2.19 -1.88 -14.88
C GLU A 39 -2.32 -3.09 -13.94
N MET A 40 -2.54 -2.85 -12.65
CA MET A 40 -2.75 -3.91 -11.66
C MET A 40 -4.05 -4.67 -11.90
N GLU A 41 -5.11 -3.98 -12.31
CA GLU A 41 -6.42 -4.58 -12.54
C GLU A 41 -6.51 -5.37 -13.84
N HIS A 42 -5.80 -4.97 -14.88
CA HIS A 42 -5.95 -5.55 -16.21
C HIS A 42 -4.74 -6.33 -16.72
N ASN A 43 -3.52 -5.97 -16.32
CA ASN A 43 -2.30 -6.50 -16.91
C ASN A 43 -1.48 -7.39 -15.96
N PHE A 44 -1.67 -7.28 -14.63
CA PHE A 44 -0.99 -8.18 -13.70
C PHE A 44 -1.50 -9.62 -13.84
N THR A 45 -0.54 -10.54 -13.87
CA THR A 45 -0.78 -11.99 -13.74
C THR A 45 -1.27 -12.34 -12.34
N ASP A 46 -1.88 -13.52 -12.19
CA ASP A 46 -2.32 -14.03 -10.88
C ASP A 46 -1.16 -14.11 -9.87
N ALA A 47 0.05 -14.44 -10.33
CA ALA A 47 1.23 -14.52 -9.47
C ALA A 47 1.65 -13.14 -8.95
N GLU A 48 1.60 -12.10 -9.80
CA GLU A 48 1.93 -10.72 -9.41
C GLU A 48 0.89 -10.16 -8.45
N ARG A 49 -0.40 -10.35 -8.73
CA ARG A 49 -1.49 -9.95 -7.81
C ARG A 49 -1.33 -10.63 -6.46
N ARG A 50 -1.06 -11.94 -6.46
CA ARG A 50 -0.82 -12.69 -5.22
C ARG A 50 0.40 -12.14 -4.47
N ALA A 51 1.50 -11.85 -5.15
CA ALA A 51 2.69 -11.30 -4.51
C ALA A 51 2.43 -9.93 -3.87
N LEU A 52 1.63 -9.08 -4.52
CA LEU A 52 1.24 -7.77 -3.99
C LEU A 52 0.28 -7.89 -2.79
N LYS A 53 -0.71 -8.78 -2.85
CA LYS A 53 -1.60 -9.11 -1.71
C LYS A 53 -0.82 -9.60 -0.49
N GLU A 54 0.14 -10.49 -0.71
CA GLU A 54 1.02 -10.99 0.34
C GLU A 54 1.94 -9.89 0.90
N SER A 55 2.40 -8.97 0.06
CA SER A 55 3.16 -7.78 0.48
C SER A 55 2.35 -6.88 1.42
N ALA A 56 1.13 -6.51 1.01
CA ALA A 56 0.23 -5.71 1.83
C ALA A 56 -0.13 -6.39 3.15
N SER A 57 -0.39 -7.71 3.11
CA SER A 57 -0.65 -8.51 4.31
C SER A 57 0.52 -8.48 5.30
N ARG A 58 1.76 -8.63 4.81
CA ARG A 58 2.96 -8.53 5.66
C ARG A 58 3.13 -7.12 6.25
N ALA A 59 2.93 -6.08 5.44
CA ALA A 59 3.00 -4.71 5.91
C ALA A 59 1.97 -4.45 7.02
N LEU A 60 0.73 -4.90 6.83
CA LEU A 60 -0.34 -4.78 7.82
C LEU A 60 0.00 -5.53 9.12
N MET A 61 0.49 -6.77 9.02
CA MET A 61 0.95 -7.52 10.19
C MET A 61 2.07 -6.80 10.96
N ASN A 62 3.02 -6.20 10.24
CA ASN A 62 4.09 -5.42 10.85
C ASN A 62 3.58 -4.18 11.57
N TRP A 63 2.63 -3.45 10.98
CA TRP A 63 2.00 -2.30 11.63
C TRP A 63 1.16 -2.69 12.85
N LEU A 64 0.45 -3.81 12.77
CA LEU A 64 -0.47 -4.26 13.82
C LEU A 64 0.20 -5.14 14.88
N ARG A 65 1.52 -5.37 14.82
CA ARG A 65 2.25 -6.19 15.79
C ARG A 65 2.05 -5.71 17.23
N GLU A 66 2.10 -6.65 18.17
CA GLU A 66 2.08 -6.35 19.59
C GLU A 66 3.29 -5.50 20.00
N PRO A 67 3.19 -4.74 21.10
CA PRO A 67 4.33 -4.02 21.64
C PRO A 67 5.51 -4.96 21.90
N ASP A 68 6.71 -4.53 21.55
CA ASP A 68 7.93 -5.27 21.86
C ASP A 68 8.27 -5.19 23.37
N GLU A 69 9.41 -5.78 23.75
CA GLU A 69 9.92 -5.80 25.13
C GLU A 69 10.11 -4.40 25.74
N HIS A 70 10.17 -3.36 24.92
CA HIS A 70 10.27 -1.96 25.35
C HIS A 70 8.93 -1.20 25.28
N GLY A 71 7.84 -1.90 24.96
CA GLY A 71 6.50 -1.32 24.82
C GLY A 71 6.30 -0.54 23.51
N TYR A 72 7.24 -0.61 22.57
CA TYR A 72 7.10 0.07 21.29
C TYR A 72 6.17 -0.74 20.36
N THR A 73 5.16 -0.07 19.81
CA THR A 73 4.33 -0.62 18.75
C THR A 73 4.13 0.44 17.65
N PRO A 74 4.32 0.07 16.37
CA PRO A 74 4.08 0.98 15.26
C PRO A 74 2.58 1.22 15.04
N ARG A 75 1.70 0.42 15.65
CA ARG A 75 0.24 0.51 15.54
C ARG A 75 -0.32 1.90 15.84
N LYS A 76 0.29 2.62 16.78
CA LYS A 76 -0.13 3.98 17.16
C LYS A 76 0.16 5.04 16.09
N LEU A 77 1.05 4.75 15.14
CA LEU A 77 1.44 5.66 14.08
C LEU A 77 0.67 5.43 12.78
N LEU A 78 0.01 4.27 12.63
CA LEU A 78 -0.78 3.95 11.45
C LEU A 78 -2.11 4.72 11.48
N LYS A 79 -2.31 5.60 10.50
CA LYS A 79 -3.58 6.33 10.36
C LYS A 79 -4.70 5.41 9.84
N PRO A 80 -5.98 5.67 10.15
CA PRO A 80 -7.10 4.84 9.69
C PRO A 80 -7.14 4.63 8.17
N GLU A 81 -6.92 5.68 7.38
CA GLU A 81 -6.92 5.64 5.91
C GLU A 81 -5.78 4.76 5.35
N GLN A 82 -4.60 4.82 5.96
CA GLN A 82 -3.45 3.98 5.59
C GLN A 82 -3.72 2.50 5.89
N ARG A 83 -4.44 2.23 6.97
CA ARG A 83 -4.88 0.86 7.30
C ARG A 83 -5.84 0.33 6.27
N VAL A 84 -6.89 1.10 5.94
CA VAL A 84 -7.89 0.70 4.94
C VAL A 84 -7.24 0.42 3.59
N PHE A 85 -6.31 1.29 3.16
CA PHE A 85 -5.53 1.08 1.95
C PHE A 85 -4.80 -0.27 1.92
N LEU A 86 -4.09 -0.63 3.00
CA LEU A 86 -3.41 -1.93 3.09
C LEU A 86 -4.40 -3.10 3.12
N GLU A 87 -5.56 -2.94 3.77
CA GLU A 87 -6.62 -3.96 3.82
C GLU A 87 -7.23 -4.20 2.43
N CYS A 88 -7.51 -3.15 1.64
CA CYS A 88 -7.98 -3.26 0.26
C CYS A 88 -6.99 -4.02 -0.63
N ILE A 89 -5.71 -3.63 -0.62
CA ILE A 89 -4.69 -4.33 -1.42
C ILE A 89 -4.52 -5.78 -0.97
N ALA A 90 -4.60 -6.07 0.34
CA ALA A 90 -4.55 -7.43 0.85
C ALA A 90 -5.77 -8.27 0.41
N ALA A 91 -6.94 -7.67 0.28
CA ALA A 91 -8.14 -8.31 -0.29
C ALA A 91 -8.01 -8.53 -1.81
N GLY A 92 -7.22 -7.71 -2.50
CA GLY A 92 -7.06 -7.69 -3.96
C GLY A 92 -7.87 -6.59 -4.65
N GLU A 93 -8.29 -5.59 -3.89
CA GLU A 93 -8.91 -4.35 -4.37
C GLU A 93 -7.81 -3.31 -4.58
N PHE A 94 -7.37 -3.13 -5.83
CA PHE A 94 -6.19 -2.33 -6.15
C PHE A 94 -6.50 -0.87 -6.49
N SER A 95 -7.78 -0.54 -6.72
CA SER A 95 -8.30 0.80 -6.98
C SER A 95 -8.43 1.67 -5.71
N GLY A 96 -8.09 1.12 -4.54
CA GLY A 96 -8.24 1.78 -3.24
C GLY A 96 -9.68 1.71 -2.69
N PRO A 97 -9.94 2.27 -1.50
CA PRO A 97 -11.29 2.30 -0.95
C PRO A 97 -12.21 3.17 -1.81
N GLU A 98 -13.39 2.64 -2.17
CA GLU A 98 -14.48 3.46 -2.73
C GLU A 98 -14.82 4.57 -1.71
N LEU A 99 -14.61 5.83 -2.10
CA LEU A 99 -14.94 7.02 -1.30
C LEU A 99 -16.45 7.26 -1.20
#